data_AF-A0A6A7AD88-F1
#
_entry.id   AF-A0A6A7AD88-F1
#
_cell.length_a   1.000
_cell.length_b   1.000
_cell.length_c   1.000
_cell.angle_alpha   90.00
_cell.angle_beta   90.00
_cell.angle_gamma   90.00
#
_symmetry.space_group_name_H-M   'P 1'
#
loop_
_entity.id
_entity.type
_entity.pdbx_description
1 polymer ?
#
loop_
_entity_poly.entity_id
_entity_poly.type
_entity_poly.pdbx_seq_one_letter_code
_entity_poly.pdbx_strand_id
1 'polypeptide(L)'
;MHDKWAPSKAKLEDSAAIASLLALSWTSPISRLQYGHVDPAALIVAMTSRIAQQMALRNVKFIIIRDPHTQEVVSVAQWTLPDQSTSTTETQEEHIERQTFEDELYRSNLPTNSNKDLVMEFTVGLRALKQRVLQGRKHYALDNLATRPDYRGRGFASRLVEWVFAHADSEDALVYLETDSDNPAVRMYRRLGFEERGQYTIEDLGQIESDNTLTGVGVRLVDLPTTNIECASQKNTSDLSRTLYDAYRRTRDMDGLMVVLTHAEEIAGPGDERSFKSPLDLEEEIDFDELKAYGVLLEGKLKDVQARLAIARAEKSLARCHKIYVKFRKLEPVLDVFTSSMGSWIAKALSYCDEWGNHNPNAYWTFLKKNGAHKDPRTKTKKTKKKTEAQELKEREYWNCFLLGIAIKDLEPALHELCTKGCNAFTNELVNAFNERFEALDHDLRSNLLLTEIKDFREFFDSLQLLKKGFKAIAIAAMRNFKDGIIKKVSYEAISFQSKGSPFREHMEKTYAAVRKAHMPRRKPGIHKARVKMFRKHMQDQESGPYAAIKTHIESKSSELLSTTEMQPRNAGEDIFIKIFRDFDKICPVEESDGLSDKERAELTGHVEKAQRIWNARNGS
;
A
#
# COMPACT_ATOMS: atom_id res chain seq x y z
N MET A 1 28.29 42.38 19.21
CA MET A 1 28.43 41.90 17.81
C MET A 1 27.65 40.62 17.49
N HIS A 2 27.02 39.92 18.44
CA HIS A 2 26.49 38.56 18.19
C HIS A 2 25.16 38.46 17.42
N ASP A 3 24.30 39.48 17.42
CA ASP A 3 22.98 39.45 16.75
C ASP A 3 23.01 39.32 15.22
N LYS A 4 24.12 39.64 14.57
CA LYS A 4 24.22 39.64 13.10
C LYS A 4 24.09 38.24 12.45
N TRP A 5 24.14 37.17 13.25
CA TRP A 5 24.06 35.78 12.81
C TRP A 5 22.96 35.02 13.57
N ALA A 6 21.79 35.65 13.69
CA ALA A 6 20.61 35.08 14.33
C ALA A 6 19.89 34.07 13.40
N PRO A 7 19.38 32.94 13.94
CA PRO A 7 18.40 32.12 13.24
C PRO A 7 17.16 32.92 12.87
N SER A 8 16.62 32.70 11.68
CA SER A 8 15.38 33.32 11.19
C SER A 8 14.55 32.33 10.37
N LYS A 9 13.23 32.53 10.30
CA LYS A 9 12.36 31.69 9.47
C LYS A 9 12.66 31.94 7.98
N ALA A 10 12.84 30.87 7.22
CA ALA A 10 13.01 30.95 5.77
C ALA A 10 11.73 31.46 5.07
N LYS A 11 11.93 32.10 3.94
CA LYS A 11 10.90 32.55 3.01
C LYS A 11 10.88 31.67 1.76
N LEU A 12 9.84 31.79 0.95
CA LEU A 12 9.71 31.05 -0.31
C LEU A 12 10.89 31.28 -1.27
N GLU A 13 11.43 32.50 -1.31
CA GLU A 13 12.61 32.89 -2.09
C GLU A 13 13.90 32.13 -1.71
N ASP A 14 13.97 31.58 -0.49
CA ASP A 14 15.14 30.82 -0.02
C ASP A 14 15.18 29.37 -0.53
N SER A 15 14.09 28.88 -1.15
CA SER A 15 13.93 27.45 -1.50
C SER A 15 15.08 26.90 -2.35
N ALA A 16 15.59 27.68 -3.30
CA ALA A 16 16.71 27.30 -4.17
C ALA A 16 18.06 27.28 -3.42
N ALA A 17 18.28 28.22 -2.51
CA ALA A 17 19.49 28.27 -1.68
C ALA A 17 19.51 27.11 -0.66
N ILE A 18 18.36 26.77 -0.10
CA ILE A 18 18.18 25.62 0.79
C ILE A 18 18.36 24.31 0.01
N ALA A 19 17.77 24.18 -1.18
CA ALA A 19 17.98 23.01 -2.05
C ALA A 19 19.46 22.79 -2.37
N SER A 20 20.17 23.87 -2.73
CA SER A 20 21.62 23.84 -2.99
C SER A 20 22.44 23.41 -1.77
N LEU A 21 22.04 23.83 -0.56
CA LEU A 21 22.66 23.43 0.69
C LEU A 21 22.42 21.95 1.05
N LEU A 22 21.19 21.48 0.89
CA LEU A 22 20.81 20.10 1.23
C LEU A 22 21.32 19.10 0.19
N ALA A 23 21.42 19.46 -1.09
CA ALA A 23 22.00 18.59 -2.12
C ALA A 23 23.46 18.17 -1.80
N LEU A 24 24.18 18.95 -0.98
CA LEU A 24 25.54 18.58 -0.52
C LEU A 24 25.56 17.32 0.37
N SER A 25 24.50 17.02 1.13
CA SER A 25 24.44 15.83 1.99
C SER A 25 24.11 14.54 1.22
N TRP A 26 23.52 14.66 0.02
CA TRP A 26 23.14 13.53 -0.85
C TRP A 26 24.34 12.84 -1.54
N THR A 27 25.56 13.27 -1.23
CA THR A 27 26.83 12.69 -1.74
C THR A 27 27.34 11.50 -0.91
N SER A 28 26.62 11.11 0.14
CA SER A 28 27.02 10.01 1.05
C SER A 28 27.14 8.64 0.33
N PRO A 29 27.87 7.67 0.88
CA PRO A 29 27.89 6.30 0.37
C PRO A 29 26.50 5.65 0.37
N ILE A 30 25.72 5.80 1.46
CA ILE A 30 24.39 5.18 1.60
C ILE A 30 23.37 5.80 0.63
N SER A 31 23.36 7.11 0.45
CA SER A 31 22.48 7.79 -0.53
C SER A 31 22.75 7.33 -1.97
N ARG A 32 24.02 7.03 -2.30
CA ARG A 32 24.39 6.49 -3.62
C ARG A 32 24.01 5.01 -3.78
N LEU A 33 24.04 4.21 -2.72
CA LEU A 33 23.51 2.84 -2.75
C LEU A 33 21.98 2.82 -2.89
N GLN A 34 21.28 3.77 -2.25
CA GLN A 34 19.83 3.90 -2.29
C GLN A 34 19.31 4.45 -3.63
N TYR A 35 19.88 5.54 -4.14
CA TYR A 35 19.32 6.30 -5.28
C TYR A 35 20.19 6.26 -6.54
N GLY A 36 21.31 5.54 -6.52
CA GLY A 36 22.26 5.47 -7.61
C GLY A 36 23.06 6.77 -7.81
N HIS A 37 23.54 6.99 -9.03
CA HIS A 37 24.18 8.25 -9.39
C HIS A 37 23.11 9.29 -9.74
N VAL A 38 22.97 10.31 -8.90
CA VAL A 38 22.04 11.44 -9.13
C VAL A 38 22.83 12.61 -9.74
N ASP A 39 22.25 13.29 -10.73
CA ASP A 39 22.80 14.57 -11.22
C ASP A 39 22.51 15.67 -10.17
N PRO A 40 23.54 16.36 -9.63
CA PRO A 40 23.35 17.43 -8.66
C PRO A 40 22.47 18.58 -9.17
N ALA A 41 22.52 18.91 -10.47
CA ALA A 41 21.72 20.02 -11.02
C ALA A 41 20.23 19.64 -11.04
N ALA A 42 19.88 18.48 -11.59
CA ALA A 42 18.51 17.95 -11.55
C ALA A 42 17.99 17.77 -10.11
N LEU A 43 18.84 17.32 -9.17
CA LEU A 43 18.47 17.18 -7.76
C LEU A 43 18.10 18.54 -7.14
N ILE A 44 18.91 19.58 -7.34
CA ILE A 44 18.63 20.92 -6.81
C ILE A 44 17.31 21.47 -7.37
N VAL A 45 17.04 21.29 -8.66
CA VAL A 45 15.76 21.70 -9.28
C VAL A 45 14.58 20.97 -8.65
N ALA A 46 14.65 19.63 -8.54
CA ALA A 46 13.59 18.83 -7.92
C ALA A 46 13.36 19.17 -6.45
N MET A 47 14.44 19.37 -5.68
CA MET A 47 14.38 19.77 -4.27
C MET A 47 13.81 21.17 -4.10
N THR A 48 14.11 22.12 -4.98
CA THR A 48 13.63 23.52 -4.88
C THR A 48 12.10 23.57 -4.85
N SER A 49 11.43 22.90 -5.79
CA SER A 49 9.96 22.83 -5.85
C SER A 49 9.37 22.11 -4.64
N ARG A 50 10.02 21.03 -4.18
CA ARG A 50 9.57 20.28 -2.99
C ARG A 50 9.70 21.08 -1.69
N ILE A 51 10.80 21.82 -1.51
CA ILE A 51 11.02 22.70 -0.36
C ILE A 51 9.98 23.82 -0.36
N ALA A 52 9.70 24.44 -1.51
CA ALA A 52 8.66 25.45 -1.65
C ALA A 52 7.27 24.92 -1.23
N GLN A 53 6.91 23.71 -1.65
CA GLN A 53 5.68 23.03 -1.21
C GLN A 53 5.69 22.73 0.30
N GLN A 54 6.80 22.22 0.84
CA GLN A 54 6.94 21.92 2.26
C GLN A 54 6.86 23.17 3.15
N MET A 55 7.34 24.33 2.68
CA MET A 55 7.21 25.60 3.39
C MET A 55 5.75 26.06 3.59
N ALA A 56 4.82 25.59 2.75
CA ALA A 56 3.39 25.87 2.90
C ALA A 56 2.72 24.99 3.98
N LEU A 57 3.34 23.88 4.40
CA LEU A 57 2.78 22.99 5.41
C LEU A 57 2.84 23.63 6.81
N ARG A 58 1.71 23.59 7.54
CA ARG A 58 1.60 24.21 8.87
C ARG A 58 2.58 23.59 9.88
N ASN A 59 2.81 22.29 9.80
CA ASN A 59 3.70 21.52 10.67
C ASN A 59 5.16 21.44 10.18
N VAL A 60 5.56 22.11 9.09
CA VAL A 60 6.98 22.15 8.67
C VAL A 60 7.54 23.56 8.81
N LYS A 61 8.78 23.70 9.28
CA LYS A 61 9.50 24.97 9.36
C LYS A 61 10.94 24.81 8.87
N PHE A 62 11.36 25.72 8.01
CA PHE A 62 12.78 25.89 7.66
C PHE A 62 13.31 27.11 8.42
N ILE A 63 14.37 26.90 9.19
CA ILE A 63 15.07 27.95 9.95
C ILE A 63 16.46 28.09 9.36
N ILE A 64 16.86 29.32 9.07
CA ILE A 64 18.09 29.65 8.34
C ILE A 64 18.94 30.65 9.10
N ILE A 65 20.25 30.62 8.82
CA ILE A 65 21.19 31.70 9.16
C ILE A 65 21.71 32.27 7.84
N ARG A 66 21.65 33.61 7.72
CA ARG A 66 22.22 34.36 6.59
C ARG A 66 23.58 34.93 6.95
N ASP A 67 24.41 35.15 5.94
CA ASP A 67 25.54 36.07 6.08
C ASP A 67 25.00 37.53 6.14
N PRO A 68 25.37 38.33 7.16
CA PRO A 68 24.85 39.69 7.32
C PRO A 68 25.36 40.67 6.25
N HIS A 69 26.44 40.35 5.54
CA HIS A 69 27.02 41.17 4.49
C HIS A 69 26.48 40.81 3.10
N THR A 70 26.32 39.51 2.79
CA THR A 70 25.85 39.06 1.46
C THR A 70 24.36 38.70 1.41
N GLN A 71 23.71 38.55 2.57
CA GLN A 71 22.33 38.03 2.74
C GLN A 71 22.10 36.59 2.22
N GLU A 72 23.15 35.91 1.77
CA GLU A 72 23.11 34.51 1.35
C GLU A 72 22.77 33.58 2.53
N VAL A 73 21.96 32.54 2.27
CA VAL A 73 21.72 31.47 3.24
C VAL A 73 23.00 30.64 3.39
N VAL A 74 23.57 30.60 4.59
CA VAL A 74 24.80 29.84 4.88
C VAL A 74 24.57 28.55 5.66
N SER A 75 23.42 28.44 6.33
CA SER A 75 23.05 27.27 7.11
C SER A 75 21.52 27.17 7.21
N VAL A 76 21.00 25.94 7.26
CA VAL A 76 19.56 25.64 7.33
C VAL A 76 19.29 24.42 8.21
N ALA A 77 18.18 24.47 8.96
CA ALA A 77 17.55 23.33 9.61
C ALA A 77 16.09 23.21 9.15
N GLN A 78 15.64 21.99 8.85
CA GLN A 78 14.25 21.65 8.62
C GLN A 78 13.69 20.95 9.84
N TRP A 79 12.58 21.46 10.35
CA TRP A 79 11.84 20.92 11.47
C TRP A 79 10.46 20.47 11.03
N THR A 80 10.09 19.24 11.38
CA THR A 80 8.69 18.82 11.50
C THR A 80 8.26 19.07 12.94
N LEU A 81 7.20 19.85 13.10
CA LEU A 81 6.60 20.26 14.37
C LEU A 81 5.54 19.22 14.79
N PRO A 82 5.19 19.17 16.09
CA PRO A 82 4.05 18.37 16.53
C PRO A 82 2.78 18.77 15.75
N ASP A 83 2.07 17.78 15.23
CA ASP A 83 0.78 18.03 14.60
C ASP A 83 -0.27 18.38 15.67
N GLN A 84 -1.14 19.34 15.36
CA GLN A 84 -2.28 19.72 16.20
C GLN A 84 -3.56 18.97 15.80
N SER A 85 -3.50 18.10 14.78
CA SER A 85 -4.63 17.23 14.46
C SER A 85 -4.99 16.35 15.67
N THR A 86 -6.26 16.42 16.09
CA THR A 86 -6.79 15.51 17.09
C THR A 86 -6.63 14.09 16.57
N SER A 87 -6.09 13.20 17.40
CA SER A 87 -5.92 11.79 17.02
C SER A 87 -7.29 11.17 16.74
N THR A 88 -7.69 11.13 15.46
CA THR A 88 -8.78 10.28 15.02
C THR A 88 -8.45 8.86 15.45
N THR A 89 -9.40 8.18 16.09
CA THR A 89 -9.25 6.85 16.66
C THR A 89 -9.18 5.78 15.56
N GLU A 90 -8.11 5.84 14.77
CA GLU A 90 -7.71 4.84 13.80
C GLU A 90 -7.42 3.54 14.55
N THR A 91 -8.10 2.46 14.17
CA THR A 91 -7.84 1.14 14.76
C THR A 91 -6.45 0.65 14.35
N GLN A 92 -5.87 -0.26 15.13
CA GLN A 92 -4.56 -0.85 14.80
C GLN A 92 -4.56 -1.51 13.40
N GLU A 93 -5.69 -2.08 12.98
CA GLU A 93 -5.86 -2.66 11.63
C GLU A 93 -5.87 -1.57 10.56
N GLU A 94 -6.67 -0.51 10.71
CA GLU A 94 -6.69 0.63 9.77
C GLU A 94 -5.32 1.31 9.67
N HIS A 95 -4.58 1.41 10.78
CA HIS A 95 -3.23 1.96 10.81
C HIS A 95 -2.25 1.12 9.99
N ILE A 96 -2.25 -0.21 10.18
CA ILE A 96 -1.42 -1.15 9.41
C ILE A 96 -1.79 -1.11 7.93
N GLU A 97 -3.08 -1.05 7.60
CA GLU A 97 -3.56 -1.00 6.22
C GLU A 97 -3.19 0.31 5.51
N ARG A 98 -3.38 1.45 6.17
CA ARG A 98 -2.97 2.76 5.66
C ARG A 98 -1.46 2.82 5.47
N GLN A 99 -0.69 2.34 6.44
CA GLN A 99 0.77 2.31 6.37
C GLN A 99 1.27 1.40 5.24
N THR A 100 0.66 0.23 5.04
CA THR A 100 0.97 -0.66 3.92
C THR A 100 0.71 0.02 2.57
N PHE A 101 -0.41 0.72 2.43
CA PHE A 101 -0.74 1.48 1.22
C PHE A 101 0.21 2.67 0.99
N GLU A 102 0.53 3.43 2.04
CA GLU A 102 1.52 4.52 1.99
C GLU A 102 2.90 4.01 1.57
N ASP A 103 3.32 2.81 2.04
CA ASP A 103 4.57 2.16 1.67
C ASP A 103 4.59 1.64 0.23
N GLU A 104 3.50 1.02 -0.26
CA GLU A 104 3.38 0.62 -1.67
C GLU A 104 3.36 1.83 -2.62
N LEU A 105 2.66 2.91 -2.23
CA LEU A 105 2.62 4.16 -2.98
C LEU A 105 4.00 4.85 -2.98
N TYR A 106 4.71 4.86 -1.85
CA TYR A 106 6.06 5.39 -1.77
C TYR A 106 7.02 4.57 -2.65
N ARG A 107 7.02 3.23 -2.52
CA ARG A 107 7.85 2.31 -3.31
C ARG A 107 7.62 2.44 -4.82
N SER A 108 6.36 2.56 -5.26
CA SER A 108 6.04 2.74 -6.68
C SER A 108 6.57 4.06 -7.23
N ASN A 109 6.46 5.15 -6.47
CA ASN A 109 6.98 6.48 -6.83
C ASN A 109 8.50 6.64 -6.74
N LEU A 110 9.24 5.68 -6.18
CA LEU A 110 10.71 5.72 -6.18
C LEU A 110 11.28 5.67 -7.62
N PRO A 111 12.37 6.40 -7.93
CA PRO A 111 13.00 6.39 -9.25
C PRO A 111 13.35 4.98 -9.74
N THR A 112 13.21 4.71 -11.04
CA THR A 112 13.47 3.39 -11.64
C THR A 112 14.91 2.89 -11.45
N ASN A 113 15.87 3.81 -11.26
CA ASN A 113 17.28 3.52 -11.01
C ASN A 113 17.67 3.46 -9.52
N SER A 114 16.71 3.56 -8.60
CA SER A 114 16.94 3.43 -7.16
C SER A 114 16.89 1.96 -6.72
N ASN A 115 17.68 1.60 -5.71
CA ASN A 115 17.52 0.34 -5.00
C ASN A 115 16.29 0.44 -4.09
N LYS A 116 15.12 0.13 -4.65
CA LYS A 116 13.83 0.25 -3.98
C LYS A 116 13.76 -0.58 -2.69
N ASP A 117 14.39 -1.74 -2.67
CA ASP A 117 14.40 -2.62 -1.49
C ASP A 117 15.25 -2.03 -0.36
N LEU A 118 16.45 -1.52 -0.64
CA LEU A 118 17.27 -0.81 0.36
C LEU A 118 16.60 0.47 0.86
N VAL A 119 15.92 1.22 -0.02
CA VAL A 119 15.16 2.41 0.38
C VAL A 119 13.99 2.04 1.29
N MET A 120 13.23 0.99 0.97
CA MET A 120 12.09 0.56 1.79
C MET A 120 12.54 -0.01 3.13
N GLU A 121 13.55 -0.89 3.15
CA GLU A 121 14.09 -1.49 4.39
C GLU A 121 14.55 -0.40 5.36
N PHE A 122 15.35 0.56 4.87
CA PHE A 122 15.80 1.72 5.64
C PHE A 122 14.64 2.59 6.13
N THR A 123 13.65 2.87 5.28
CA THR A 123 12.50 3.73 5.60
C THR A 123 11.59 3.10 6.66
N VAL A 124 11.27 1.81 6.50
CA VAL A 124 10.42 1.05 7.44
C VAL A 124 11.15 0.85 8.77
N GLY A 125 12.43 0.50 8.73
CA GLY A 125 13.28 0.32 9.91
C GLY A 125 13.39 1.57 10.78
N LEU A 126 13.66 2.74 10.16
CA LEU A 126 13.69 4.02 10.87
C LEU A 126 12.31 4.40 11.41
N ARG A 127 11.22 4.21 10.65
CA ARG A 127 9.86 4.47 11.14
C ARG A 127 9.52 3.63 12.37
N ALA A 128 9.84 2.34 12.34
CA ALA A 128 9.63 1.44 13.48
C ALA A 128 10.53 1.80 14.69
N LEU A 129 11.75 2.26 14.45
CA LEU A 129 12.62 2.80 15.52
C LEU A 129 12.00 4.07 16.14
N LYS A 130 11.61 5.05 15.31
CA LYS A 130 10.97 6.30 15.73
C LYS A 130 9.71 6.04 16.56
N GLN A 131 8.85 5.12 16.12
CA GLN A 131 7.64 4.74 16.84
C GLN A 131 7.94 4.12 18.21
N ARG A 132 8.93 3.22 18.30
CA ARG A 132 9.36 2.60 19.58
C ARG A 132 9.99 3.59 20.56
N VAL A 133 10.76 4.56 20.06
CA VAL A 133 11.45 5.58 20.88
C VAL A 133 10.49 6.66 21.36
N LEU A 134 9.62 7.17 20.48
CA LEU A 134 8.73 8.28 20.79
C LEU A 134 7.42 7.84 21.44
N GLN A 135 6.90 6.66 21.10
CA GLN A 135 5.68 6.08 21.70
C GLN A 135 4.46 7.03 21.60
N GLY A 136 4.31 7.71 20.46
CA GLY A 136 3.24 8.69 20.24
C GLY A 136 3.41 10.02 20.98
N ARG A 137 4.47 10.21 21.78
CA ARG A 137 4.73 11.47 22.48
C ARG A 137 4.92 12.63 21.51
N LYS A 138 4.38 13.79 21.91
CA LYS A 138 4.50 15.06 21.20
C LYS A 138 5.99 15.41 20.99
N HIS A 139 6.39 15.75 19.77
CA HIS A 139 7.80 15.98 19.46
C HIS A 139 8.04 16.90 18.26
N TYR A 140 9.15 17.63 18.29
CA TYR A 140 9.76 18.29 17.15
C TYR A 140 10.84 17.36 16.57
N ALA A 141 10.78 17.06 15.27
CA ALA A 141 11.78 16.25 14.58
C ALA A 141 12.67 17.14 13.70
N LEU A 142 14.00 17.01 13.85
CA LEU A 142 14.99 17.60 12.95
C LEU A 142 15.16 16.67 11.74
N ASP A 143 14.55 17.02 10.61
CA ASP A 143 14.57 16.18 9.40
C ASP A 143 15.85 16.39 8.58
N ASN A 144 16.35 17.63 8.52
CA ASN A 144 17.53 18.00 7.75
C ASN A 144 18.32 19.11 8.45
N LEU A 145 19.66 19.04 8.39
CA LEU A 145 20.56 20.09 8.90
C LEU A 145 21.78 20.23 7.96
N ALA A 146 22.04 21.45 7.48
CA ALA A 146 23.19 21.73 6.63
C ALA A 146 23.85 23.09 6.94
N THR A 147 25.17 23.15 6.74
CA THR A 147 25.99 24.37 6.77
C THR A 147 26.97 24.34 5.60
N ARG A 148 27.08 25.46 4.86
CA ARG A 148 28.07 25.65 3.79
C ARG A 148 29.47 25.31 4.31
N PRO A 149 30.31 24.56 3.56
CA PRO A 149 31.64 24.14 4.01
C PRO A 149 32.48 25.25 4.66
N ASP A 150 32.57 26.42 4.01
CA ASP A 150 33.39 27.56 4.44
C ASP A 150 32.89 28.27 5.72
N TYR A 151 31.66 27.94 6.14
CA TYR A 151 30.98 28.49 7.32
C TYR A 151 30.86 27.46 8.46
N ARG A 152 31.40 26.24 8.30
CA ARG A 152 31.47 25.22 9.35
C ARG A 152 32.43 25.65 10.47
N GLY A 153 32.30 25.02 11.64
CA GLY A 153 33.08 25.35 12.84
C GLY A 153 32.64 26.62 13.59
N ARG A 154 31.75 27.44 13.01
CA ARG A 154 31.29 28.72 13.59
C ARG A 154 30.07 28.62 14.54
N GLY A 155 29.64 27.40 14.86
CA GLY A 155 28.51 27.14 15.77
C GLY A 155 27.10 27.33 15.19
N PHE A 156 26.96 27.66 13.90
CA PHE A 156 25.66 27.90 13.26
C PHE A 156 24.69 26.72 13.34
N ALA A 157 25.19 25.49 13.13
CA ALA A 157 24.42 24.28 13.30
C ALA A 157 23.86 24.12 14.73
N SER A 158 24.63 24.50 15.77
CA SER A 158 24.15 24.46 17.16
C SER A 158 23.01 25.46 17.40
N ARG A 159 23.17 26.71 16.92
CA ARG A 159 22.13 27.76 17.06
C ARG A 159 20.81 27.40 16.37
N LEU A 160 20.88 26.74 15.22
CA LEU A 160 19.70 26.25 14.51
C LEU A 160 18.98 25.12 15.25
N VAL A 161 19.70 24.36 16.06
CA VAL A 161 19.13 23.32 16.93
C VAL A 161 18.55 23.92 18.20
N GLU A 162 19.31 24.80 18.88
CA GLU A 162 18.91 25.52 20.08
C GLU A 162 17.63 26.36 19.89
N TRP A 163 17.35 26.84 18.67
CA TRP A 163 16.13 27.58 18.32
C TRP A 163 14.84 26.84 18.70
N VAL A 164 14.81 25.51 18.62
CA VAL A 164 13.59 24.74 18.92
C VAL A 164 13.36 24.54 20.41
N PHE A 165 14.39 24.63 21.25
CA PHE A 165 14.33 24.21 22.66
C PHE A 165 13.27 25.00 23.44
N ALA A 166 13.29 26.33 23.36
CA ALA A 166 12.29 27.17 24.04
C ALA A 166 10.84 26.90 23.59
N HIS A 167 10.64 26.47 22.33
CA HIS A 167 9.32 26.07 21.83
C HIS A 167 8.93 24.71 22.43
N ALA A 168 9.83 23.73 22.37
CA ALA A 168 9.64 22.39 22.91
C ALA A 168 9.35 22.38 24.42
N ASP A 169 10.12 23.16 25.20
CA ASP A 169 9.93 23.34 26.64
C ASP A 169 8.55 23.97 26.96
N SER A 170 8.10 24.95 26.16
CA SER A 170 6.79 25.60 26.34
C SER A 170 5.60 24.71 25.97
N GLU A 171 5.84 23.66 25.18
CA GLU A 171 4.83 22.80 24.59
C GLU A 171 4.79 21.37 25.20
N ASP A 172 5.60 21.11 26.23
CA ASP A 172 5.90 19.79 26.83
C ASP A 172 6.16 18.71 25.77
N ALA A 173 7.04 19.06 24.82
CA ALA A 173 7.33 18.25 23.64
C ALA A 173 8.80 17.83 23.61
N LEU A 174 9.06 16.62 23.12
CA LEU A 174 10.41 16.12 22.94
C LEU A 174 11.09 16.79 21.74
N VAL A 175 12.42 16.85 21.76
CA VAL A 175 13.21 17.16 20.55
C VAL A 175 13.88 15.88 20.08
N TYR A 176 13.67 15.54 18.80
CA TYR A 176 14.07 14.27 18.20
C TYR A 176 14.88 14.50 16.93
N LEU A 177 15.85 13.62 16.68
CA LEU A 177 16.60 13.57 15.43
C LEU A 177 17.08 12.14 15.15
N GLU A 178 17.30 11.85 13.88
CA GLU A 178 17.96 10.64 13.39
C GLU A 178 19.29 11.05 12.74
N THR A 179 20.36 10.28 12.94
CA THR A 179 21.67 10.58 12.36
C THR A 179 22.53 9.32 12.28
N ASP A 180 23.37 9.21 11.26
CA ASP A 180 24.31 8.09 11.13
C ASP A 180 25.31 8.07 12.30
N SER A 181 25.66 6.88 12.79
CA SER A 181 26.51 6.73 13.98
C SER A 181 27.95 7.23 13.78
N ASP A 182 28.42 7.31 12.54
CA ASP A 182 29.71 7.88 12.14
C ASP A 182 29.65 9.39 11.82
N ASN A 183 28.45 10.00 11.85
CA ASN A 183 28.28 11.41 11.49
C ASN A 183 29.02 12.33 12.49
N PRO A 184 29.93 13.22 12.02
CA PRO A 184 30.65 14.13 12.91
C PRO A 184 29.76 15.04 13.79
N ALA A 185 28.49 15.24 13.39
CA ALA A 185 27.50 16.01 14.15
C ALA A 185 27.10 15.35 15.48
N VAL A 186 27.28 14.04 15.67
CA VAL A 186 26.95 13.32 16.92
C VAL A 186 27.59 13.98 18.16
N ARG A 187 28.84 14.47 18.04
CA ARG A 187 29.50 15.21 19.13
C ARG A 187 28.84 16.54 19.45
N MET A 188 28.26 17.21 18.46
CA MET A 188 27.50 18.44 18.64
C MET A 188 26.18 18.15 19.35
N TYR A 189 25.43 17.14 18.89
CA TYR A 189 24.14 16.78 19.49
C TYR A 189 24.30 16.36 20.96
N ARG A 190 25.29 15.52 21.29
CA ARG A 190 25.58 15.15 22.69
C ARG A 190 25.95 16.36 23.57
N ARG A 191 26.67 17.36 23.04
CA ARG A 191 26.97 18.62 23.76
C ARG A 191 25.71 19.49 23.97
N LEU A 192 24.71 19.36 23.10
CA LEU A 192 23.41 20.02 23.21
C LEU A 192 22.42 19.25 24.10
N GLY A 193 22.83 18.16 24.75
CA GLY A 193 21.98 17.37 25.65
C GLY A 193 21.21 16.24 24.98
N PHE A 194 21.43 15.95 23.70
CA PHE A 194 20.78 14.79 23.06
C PHE A 194 21.39 13.47 23.56
N GLU A 195 20.51 12.55 23.93
CA GLU A 195 20.83 11.18 24.32
C GLU A 195 20.47 10.20 23.21
N GLU A 196 21.28 9.15 23.06
CA GLU A 196 21.03 8.06 22.13
C GLU A 196 19.94 7.14 22.71
N ARG A 197 18.80 7.01 22.01
CA ARG A 197 17.63 6.26 22.49
C ARG A 197 17.36 4.96 21.74
N GLY A 198 18.14 4.67 20.70
CA GLY A 198 18.07 3.43 19.95
C GLY A 198 18.84 3.54 18.63
N GLN A 199 19.13 2.39 18.05
CA GLN A 199 19.85 2.24 16.79
C GLN A 199 19.07 1.27 15.89
N TYR A 200 19.21 1.45 14.58
CA TYR A 200 18.78 0.47 13.58
C TYR A 200 19.97 0.23 12.64
N THR A 201 20.11 -1.00 12.15
CA THR A 201 21.21 -1.43 11.29
C THR A 201 20.68 -2.51 10.36
N ILE A 202 21.03 -2.42 9.07
CA ILE A 202 20.64 -3.38 8.06
C ILE A 202 21.69 -4.50 8.06
N GLU A 203 21.34 -5.65 8.63
CA GLU A 203 22.28 -6.75 8.93
C GLU A 203 22.68 -7.60 7.71
N ASP A 204 21.94 -7.56 6.59
CA ASP A 204 22.35 -8.27 5.37
C ASP A 204 21.99 -7.49 4.09
N LEU A 205 22.96 -6.70 3.60
CA LEU A 205 22.87 -6.04 2.30
C LEU A 205 22.89 -7.01 1.11
N GLY A 206 23.37 -8.25 1.29
CA GLY A 206 23.46 -9.27 0.24
C GLY A 206 22.11 -9.88 -0.13
N GLN A 207 21.17 -9.98 0.82
CA GLN A 207 19.78 -10.38 0.53
C GLN A 207 19.03 -9.36 -0.35
N ILE A 208 19.51 -8.12 -0.39
CA ILE A 208 18.94 -7.02 -1.18
C ILE A 208 19.51 -7.01 -2.62
N GLU A 209 20.49 -7.87 -2.96
CA GLU A 209 21.09 -7.97 -4.30
C GLU A 209 20.25 -8.74 -5.34
N SER A 210 19.08 -9.30 -4.97
CA SER A 210 18.39 -10.32 -5.78
C SER A 210 17.82 -9.85 -7.13
N ASP A 211 17.89 -8.57 -7.48
CA ASP A 211 17.40 -8.01 -8.75
C ASP A 211 18.51 -7.26 -9.54
N ASN A 212 19.65 -7.94 -9.68
CA ASN A 212 20.62 -7.86 -10.80
C ASN A 212 21.16 -6.46 -11.22
N THR A 213 21.06 -5.45 -10.36
CA THR A 213 21.46 -4.05 -10.63
C THR A 213 22.70 -3.60 -9.84
N LEU A 214 23.21 -4.41 -8.91
CA LEU A 214 24.33 -4.10 -8.02
C LEU A 214 25.64 -4.85 -8.35
N THR A 215 26.07 -4.87 -9.60
CA THR A 215 27.45 -5.27 -9.93
C THR A 215 28.44 -4.16 -9.54
N GLY A 216 28.80 -4.03 -8.25
CA GLY A 216 29.76 -2.99 -7.86
C GLY A 216 30.33 -2.92 -6.44
N VAL A 217 29.63 -3.32 -5.37
CA VAL A 217 30.07 -2.97 -3.99
C VAL A 217 29.89 -4.13 -3.00
N GLY A 218 30.94 -4.93 -2.80
CA GLY A 218 30.91 -6.04 -1.84
C GLY A 218 31.22 -5.60 -0.40
N VAL A 219 30.33 -5.94 0.54
CA VAL A 219 30.52 -5.81 1.99
C VAL A 219 29.98 -7.07 2.69
N ARG A 220 30.63 -7.53 3.78
CA ARG A 220 30.15 -8.62 4.64
C ARG A 220 29.64 -8.07 5.97
N LEU A 221 28.63 -8.71 6.52
CA LEU A 221 28.05 -8.42 7.84
C LEU A 221 28.11 -9.65 8.76
N VAL A 222 27.85 -9.44 10.06
CA VAL A 222 27.93 -10.43 11.15
C VAL A 222 26.82 -10.11 12.16
N ASP A 223 26.02 -11.11 12.52
CA ASP A 223 24.74 -10.99 13.26
C ASP A 223 24.89 -10.87 14.81
N LEU A 224 23.76 -10.55 15.48
CA LEU A 224 23.21 -11.11 16.76
C LEU A 224 22.54 -10.02 17.66
N PRO A 225 21.56 -10.35 18.55
CA PRO A 225 20.24 -10.94 18.29
C PRO A 225 19.08 -10.22 19.04
N THR A 226 17.82 -10.59 18.76
CA THR A 226 16.57 -9.93 19.25
C THR A 226 16.00 -10.46 20.57
N THR A 227 15.05 -9.73 21.20
CA THR A 227 13.99 -10.31 22.08
C THR A 227 12.77 -9.37 22.29
N ASN A 228 11.62 -9.96 22.66
CA ASN A 228 10.25 -9.39 22.60
C ASN A 228 9.69 -8.87 23.95
N ILE A 229 8.45 -8.31 23.96
CA ILE A 229 7.30 -8.67 24.85
C ILE A 229 6.01 -7.82 24.55
N GLU A 230 4.83 -8.32 24.95
CA GLU A 230 3.45 -7.83 24.67
C GLU A 230 2.79 -7.10 25.91
N CYS A 231 1.49 -6.78 26.08
CA CYS A 231 0.21 -7.04 25.36
C CYS A 231 -0.96 -6.09 25.84
N ALA A 232 -2.13 -6.11 25.16
CA ALA A 232 -3.51 -5.85 25.67
C ALA A 232 -3.93 -4.45 26.23
N SER A 233 -5.19 -3.96 26.23
CA SER A 233 -6.48 -4.32 25.55
C SER A 233 -7.67 -3.34 25.84
N GLN A 234 -8.62 -3.14 24.88
CA GLN A 234 -10.09 -2.81 25.02
C GLN A 234 -10.53 -1.47 25.71
N LYS A 235 -11.72 -0.82 25.49
CA LYS A 235 -13.00 -1.13 24.77
C LYS A 235 -13.91 0.12 24.48
N ASN A 236 -14.71 0.06 23.40
CA ASN A 236 -16.03 0.69 23.09
C ASN A 236 -16.33 2.22 23.16
N THR A 237 -16.84 2.77 22.04
CA THR A 237 -17.68 4.00 21.94
C THR A 237 -18.66 3.91 20.74
N SER A 238 -19.97 4.18 20.91
CA SER A 238 -20.95 4.11 19.79
C SER A 238 -22.11 5.12 19.77
N ASP A 239 -22.18 6.11 20.68
CA ASP A 239 -23.41 6.88 20.89
C ASP A 239 -23.47 8.29 20.26
N LEU A 240 -22.35 8.90 19.84
CA LEU A 240 -22.34 10.33 19.50
C LEU A 240 -22.96 10.65 18.13
N SER A 241 -22.73 9.83 17.11
CA SER A 241 -23.18 10.08 15.73
C SER A 241 -24.70 9.98 15.55
N ARG A 242 -25.37 9.20 16.42
CA ARG A 242 -26.82 9.01 16.37
C ARG A 242 -27.55 10.22 16.97
N THR A 243 -27.02 10.77 18.05
CA THR A 243 -27.57 11.93 18.77
C THR A 243 -27.59 13.19 17.91
N LEU A 244 -26.50 13.49 17.18
CA LEU A 244 -26.44 14.66 16.31
C LEU A 244 -27.40 14.57 15.10
N TYR A 245 -27.61 13.37 14.56
CA TYR A 245 -28.53 13.16 13.43
C TYR A 245 -30.01 13.17 13.87
N ASP A 246 -30.32 12.59 15.03
CA ASP A 246 -31.68 12.62 15.60
C ASP A 246 -32.08 14.01 16.13
N ALA A 247 -31.12 14.88 16.46
CA ALA A 247 -31.38 16.29 16.78
C ALA A 247 -31.79 17.08 15.53
N TYR A 248 -31.00 17.00 14.46
CA TYR A 248 -31.27 17.69 13.18
C TYR A 248 -32.60 17.25 12.53
N ARG A 249 -32.97 15.98 12.69
CA ARG A 249 -34.20 15.42 12.10
C ARG A 249 -35.51 15.92 12.75
N ARG A 250 -35.49 16.44 13.98
CA ARG A 250 -36.71 16.78 14.74
C ARG A 250 -37.29 18.16 14.47
N THR A 251 -36.48 19.12 14.00
CA THR A 251 -36.81 20.56 14.01
C THR A 251 -37.26 21.08 12.64
N ARG A 252 -38.23 20.41 12.00
CA ARG A 252 -38.67 20.75 10.63
C ARG A 252 -39.69 21.90 10.53
N ASP A 253 -39.70 22.81 11.50
CA ASP A 253 -40.49 24.04 11.53
C ASP A 253 -39.77 25.13 12.36
N MET A 254 -40.00 26.41 12.02
CA MET A 254 -39.29 27.57 12.61
C MET A 254 -39.57 27.76 14.10
N ASP A 255 -40.75 27.37 14.58
CA ASP A 255 -41.08 27.38 16.02
C ASP A 255 -40.20 26.41 16.83
N GLY A 256 -39.61 25.40 16.19
CA GLY A 256 -38.67 24.48 16.82
C GLY A 256 -37.36 25.15 17.28
N LEU A 257 -36.97 26.25 16.65
CA LEU A 257 -35.78 27.03 17.05
C LEU A 257 -36.00 27.72 18.39
N MET A 258 -37.24 28.12 18.70
CA MET A 258 -37.60 28.71 19.99
C MET A 258 -37.61 27.67 21.11
N VAL A 259 -38.11 26.45 20.87
CA VAL A 259 -38.17 25.39 21.90
C VAL A 259 -36.77 24.91 22.31
N VAL A 260 -35.81 24.86 21.38
CA VAL A 260 -34.40 24.57 21.71
C VAL A 260 -33.79 25.65 22.62
N LEU A 261 -34.29 26.89 22.57
CA LEU A 261 -33.90 27.97 23.47
C LEU A 261 -34.68 27.96 24.80
N THR A 262 -35.93 27.48 24.83
CA THR A 262 -36.72 27.41 26.09
C THR A 262 -36.36 26.23 26.99
N HIS A 263 -35.89 25.11 26.44
CA HIS A 263 -35.49 23.94 27.25
C HIS A 263 -34.11 24.07 27.93
N ALA A 264 -33.47 25.24 27.84
CA ALA A 264 -32.27 25.58 28.60
C ALA A 264 -32.55 26.19 29.98
N GLU A 265 -33.80 26.56 30.30
CA GLU A 265 -34.15 27.29 31.52
C GLU A 265 -34.33 26.41 32.79
N GLU A 266 -34.34 25.07 32.69
CA GLU A 266 -34.51 24.18 33.87
C GLU A 266 -33.21 23.82 34.62
N ILE A 267 -32.04 24.33 34.22
CA ILE A 267 -30.74 23.94 34.82
C ILE A 267 -30.09 25.06 35.67
N ALA A 268 -30.58 26.31 35.61
CA ALA A 268 -30.06 27.42 36.41
C ALA A 268 -31.02 27.80 37.56
N GLY A 269 -30.58 27.55 38.80
CA GLY A 269 -31.33 27.98 40.00
C GLY A 269 -31.33 29.51 40.19
N PRO A 270 -32.29 30.06 40.94
CA PRO A 270 -32.53 31.50 40.96
C PRO A 270 -31.56 32.27 41.87
N GLY A 271 -30.92 33.31 41.31
CA GLY A 271 -30.47 34.48 42.08
C GLY A 271 -29.10 35.07 41.75
N ASP A 272 -29.07 36.15 40.96
CA ASP A 272 -28.44 37.42 41.39
C ASP A 272 -29.10 38.60 40.62
N GLU A 273 -29.54 39.64 41.33
CA GLU A 273 -30.14 40.84 40.73
C GLU A 273 -29.06 41.92 40.54
N ARG A 274 -28.50 42.06 39.32
CA ARG A 274 -27.72 43.26 38.97
C ARG A 274 -28.08 43.81 37.60
N SER A 275 -28.31 45.13 37.59
CA SER A 275 -28.80 45.89 36.45
C SER A 275 -27.87 45.86 35.24
N PHE A 276 -28.41 45.51 34.07
CA PHE A 276 -27.83 45.83 32.77
C PHE A 276 -28.72 46.81 31.99
N LYS A 277 -28.08 47.61 31.13
CA LYS A 277 -28.75 48.61 30.31
C LYS A 277 -29.59 47.96 29.20
N SER A 278 -30.67 48.65 28.81
CA SER A 278 -31.61 48.21 27.77
C SER A 278 -30.92 47.83 26.45
N PRO A 279 -31.28 46.70 25.81
CA PRO A 279 -30.80 46.32 24.47
C PRO A 279 -31.36 47.13 23.28
N LEU A 280 -32.08 48.24 23.52
CA LEU A 280 -32.88 48.94 22.49
C LEU A 280 -32.10 49.89 21.55
N ASP A 281 -30.78 50.03 21.69
CA ASP A 281 -29.96 50.94 20.87
C ASP A 281 -29.25 50.26 19.67
N LEU A 282 -29.73 49.09 19.23
CA LEU A 282 -29.19 48.35 18.07
C LEU A 282 -30.28 47.93 17.06
N GLU A 283 -31.12 48.90 16.66
CA GLU A 283 -31.93 48.80 15.45
C GLU A 283 -31.07 49.05 14.18
N GLU A 284 -30.12 48.14 13.90
CA GLU A 284 -29.72 47.88 12.52
C GLU A 284 -30.81 46.95 11.92
N GLU A 285 -31.66 47.50 11.06
CA GLU A 285 -32.74 46.78 10.39
C GLU A 285 -32.15 45.67 9.51
N ILE A 286 -32.21 44.42 10.00
CA ILE A 286 -31.68 43.26 9.26
C ILE A 286 -32.64 42.95 8.12
N ASP A 287 -32.17 43.09 6.87
CA ASP A 287 -32.95 42.73 5.69
C ASP A 287 -33.21 41.20 5.69
N PHE A 288 -34.47 40.85 5.94
CA PHE A 288 -34.93 39.46 6.00
C PHE A 288 -34.98 38.79 4.61
N ASP A 289 -35.16 39.56 3.53
CA ASP A 289 -35.10 39.01 2.17
C ASP A 289 -33.65 38.77 1.74
N GLU A 290 -32.70 39.60 2.18
CA GLU A 290 -31.26 39.33 2.02
C GLU A 290 -30.84 38.06 2.78
N LEU A 291 -31.21 37.92 4.07
CA LEU A 291 -30.97 36.69 4.84
C LEU A 291 -31.57 35.45 4.18
N LYS A 292 -32.75 35.57 3.56
CA LYS A 292 -33.43 34.49 2.87
C LYS A 292 -32.72 34.09 1.57
N ALA A 293 -32.20 35.05 0.82
CA ALA A 293 -31.33 34.80 -0.33
C ALA A 293 -30.02 34.11 0.09
N TYR A 294 -29.38 34.55 1.18
CA TYR A 294 -28.22 33.88 1.77
C TYR A 294 -28.52 32.45 2.23
N GLY A 295 -29.70 32.21 2.81
CA GLY A 295 -30.16 30.87 3.20
C GLY A 295 -30.23 29.89 2.01
N VAL A 296 -30.83 30.32 0.90
CA VAL A 296 -30.92 29.53 -0.34
C VAL A 296 -29.52 29.26 -0.94
N LEU A 297 -28.64 30.26 -0.95
CA LEU A 297 -27.26 30.12 -1.43
C LEU A 297 -26.45 29.12 -0.58
N LEU A 298 -26.59 29.18 0.75
CA LEU A 298 -25.94 28.27 1.68
C LEU A 298 -26.47 26.84 1.57
N GLU A 299 -27.79 26.66 1.38
CA GLU A 299 -28.40 25.34 1.18
C GLU A 299 -27.89 24.67 -0.11
N GLY A 300 -27.80 25.43 -1.21
CA GLY A 300 -27.23 24.94 -2.47
C GLY A 300 -25.76 24.51 -2.35
N LYS A 301 -24.93 25.34 -1.69
CA LYS A 301 -23.51 25.03 -1.47
C LYS A 301 -23.31 23.84 -0.50
N LEU A 302 -24.15 23.70 0.51
CA LEU A 302 -24.09 22.57 1.44
C LEU A 302 -24.42 21.24 0.73
N LYS A 303 -25.38 21.25 -0.22
CA LYS A 303 -25.73 20.08 -1.04
C LYS A 303 -24.60 19.66 -1.98
N ASP A 304 -23.93 20.58 -2.67
CA ASP A 304 -22.74 20.25 -3.50
C ASP A 304 -21.63 19.64 -2.66
N VAL A 305 -21.31 20.24 -1.50
CA VAL A 305 -20.30 19.69 -0.57
C VAL A 305 -20.68 18.28 -0.10
N GLN A 306 -21.94 18.04 0.26
CA GLN A 306 -22.41 16.70 0.68
C GLN A 306 -22.33 15.67 -0.45
N ALA A 307 -22.73 16.04 -1.67
CA ALA A 307 -22.64 15.17 -2.84
C ALA A 307 -21.19 14.83 -3.19
N ARG A 308 -20.29 15.81 -3.22
CA ARG A 308 -18.84 15.60 -3.40
C ARG A 308 -18.25 14.71 -2.30
N LEU A 309 -18.69 14.87 -1.06
CA LEU A 309 -18.27 14.02 0.07
C LEU A 309 -18.76 12.57 -0.10
N ALA A 310 -19.98 12.35 -0.61
CA ALA A 310 -20.50 11.02 -0.91
C ALA A 310 -19.70 10.32 -2.03
N ILE A 311 -19.33 11.06 -3.09
CA ILE A 311 -18.51 10.50 -4.18
C ILE A 311 -17.08 10.19 -3.67
N ALA A 312 -16.45 11.06 -2.88
CA ALA A 312 -15.13 10.80 -2.29
C ALA A 312 -15.12 9.59 -1.32
N ARG A 313 -16.24 9.31 -0.63
CA ARG A 313 -16.43 8.06 0.16
C ARG A 313 -16.52 6.83 -0.74
N ALA A 314 -17.09 6.97 -1.93
CA ALA A 314 -17.15 5.89 -2.93
C ALA A 314 -15.75 5.59 -3.51
N GLU A 315 -14.92 6.61 -3.79
CA GLU A 315 -13.52 6.42 -4.21
C GLU A 315 -12.70 5.64 -3.17
N LYS A 316 -12.75 6.04 -1.89
CA LYS A 316 -12.08 5.32 -0.79
C LYS A 316 -12.50 3.84 -0.69
N SER A 317 -13.63 3.47 -1.29
CA SER A 317 -14.13 2.10 -1.30
C SER A 317 -13.54 1.21 -2.40
N LEU A 318 -12.88 1.75 -3.43
CA LEU A 318 -12.08 0.96 -4.38
C LEU A 318 -10.99 0.13 -3.67
N ALA A 319 -10.42 0.68 -2.59
CA ALA A 319 -9.46 -0.05 -1.75
C ALA A 319 -10.06 -1.34 -1.16
N ARG A 320 -11.37 -1.38 -0.86
CA ARG A 320 -12.04 -2.61 -0.39
C ARG A 320 -12.18 -3.64 -1.50
N CYS A 321 -12.41 -3.24 -2.75
CA CYS A 321 -12.37 -4.13 -3.90
C CYS A 321 -10.97 -4.72 -4.09
N HIS A 322 -9.91 -3.89 -3.96
CA HIS A 322 -8.53 -4.36 -4.02
C HIS A 322 -8.20 -5.36 -2.89
N LYS A 323 -8.69 -5.18 -1.66
CA LYS A 323 -8.56 -6.20 -0.59
C LYS A 323 -9.17 -7.55 -0.96
N ILE A 324 -10.29 -7.58 -1.69
CA ILE A 324 -10.90 -8.82 -2.18
C ILE A 324 -9.97 -9.48 -3.22
N TYR A 325 -9.38 -8.70 -4.13
CA TYR A 325 -8.32 -9.17 -5.04
C TYR A 325 -7.11 -9.75 -4.30
N VAL A 326 -6.56 -9.05 -3.31
CA VAL A 326 -5.40 -9.50 -2.52
C VAL A 326 -5.69 -10.81 -1.77
N LYS A 327 -6.91 -10.99 -1.24
CA LYS A 327 -7.31 -12.28 -0.63
C LYS A 327 -7.35 -13.41 -1.66
N PHE A 328 -7.92 -13.18 -2.84
CA PHE A 328 -7.97 -14.18 -3.91
C PHE A 328 -6.57 -14.51 -4.48
N ARG A 329 -5.65 -13.53 -4.46
CA ARG A 329 -4.28 -13.66 -4.98
C ARG A 329 -3.43 -14.71 -4.30
N LYS A 330 -3.73 -15.08 -3.05
CA LYS A 330 -2.92 -16.05 -2.32
C LYS A 330 -3.03 -17.49 -2.81
N LEU A 331 -4.07 -17.83 -3.58
CA LEU A 331 -4.32 -19.19 -4.12
C LEU A 331 -4.34 -20.32 -3.07
N GLU A 332 -4.44 -19.98 -1.77
CA GLU A 332 -4.24 -20.87 -0.61
C GLU A 332 -4.87 -22.27 -0.78
N PRO A 333 -6.15 -22.43 -1.16
CA PRO A 333 -6.77 -23.76 -1.30
C PRO A 333 -6.09 -24.69 -2.31
N VAL A 334 -5.47 -24.16 -3.38
CA VAL A 334 -4.73 -24.97 -4.35
C VAL A 334 -3.33 -25.30 -3.82
N LEU A 335 -2.68 -24.37 -3.12
CA LEU A 335 -1.35 -24.57 -2.55
C LEU A 335 -1.38 -25.54 -1.37
N ASP A 336 -2.47 -25.57 -0.61
CA ASP A 336 -2.74 -26.56 0.44
C ASP A 336 -2.91 -27.97 -0.14
N VAL A 337 -3.61 -28.11 -1.28
CA VAL A 337 -3.70 -29.40 -2.00
C VAL A 337 -2.34 -29.84 -2.54
N PHE A 338 -1.54 -28.93 -3.09
CA PHE A 338 -0.15 -29.22 -3.47
C PHE A 338 0.67 -29.74 -2.29
N THR A 339 0.63 -29.02 -1.16
CA THR A 339 1.44 -29.33 0.03
C THR A 339 1.03 -30.66 0.66
N SER A 340 -0.27 -30.92 0.78
CA SER A 340 -0.82 -32.17 1.34
C SER A 340 -0.62 -33.38 0.41
N SER A 341 -0.74 -33.23 -0.91
CA SER A 341 -0.56 -34.33 -1.87
C SER A 341 0.91 -34.61 -2.22
N MET A 342 1.83 -33.65 -2.05
CA MET A 342 3.26 -33.81 -2.31
C MET A 342 3.86 -35.06 -1.63
N GLY A 343 3.56 -35.29 -0.34
CA GLY A 343 4.06 -36.45 0.39
C GLY A 343 3.58 -37.79 -0.20
N SER A 344 2.29 -37.85 -0.60
CA SER A 344 1.69 -39.00 -1.28
C SER A 344 2.30 -39.24 -2.67
N TRP A 345 2.55 -38.17 -3.42
CA TRP A 345 3.19 -38.23 -4.73
C TRP A 345 4.64 -38.73 -4.62
N ILE A 346 5.43 -38.17 -3.70
CA ILE A 346 6.82 -38.58 -3.46
C ILE A 346 6.86 -40.05 -3.03
N ALA A 347 6.03 -40.49 -2.09
CA ALA A 347 5.97 -41.88 -1.66
C ALA A 347 5.72 -42.86 -2.82
N LYS A 348 4.78 -42.53 -3.72
CA LYS A 348 4.53 -43.30 -4.95
C LYS A 348 5.76 -43.26 -5.87
N ALA A 349 6.30 -42.09 -6.19
CA ALA A 349 7.47 -41.92 -7.06
C ALA A 349 8.70 -42.71 -6.56
N LEU A 350 8.91 -42.76 -5.25
CA LEU A 350 9.97 -43.53 -4.61
C LEU A 350 9.74 -45.04 -4.72
N SER A 351 8.50 -45.53 -4.56
CA SER A 351 8.15 -46.94 -4.81
C SER A 351 8.49 -47.36 -6.25
N TYR A 352 8.16 -46.50 -7.23
CA TYR A 352 8.57 -46.73 -8.62
C TYR A 352 10.09 -46.67 -8.81
N CYS A 353 10.82 -45.81 -8.10
CA CYS A 353 12.29 -45.82 -8.14
C CYS A 353 12.87 -47.15 -7.63
N ASP A 354 12.23 -47.79 -6.65
CA ASP A 354 12.68 -49.07 -6.10
C ASP A 354 12.33 -50.25 -7.04
N GLU A 355 11.12 -50.29 -7.61
CA GLU A 355 10.77 -51.26 -8.67
C GLU A 355 11.77 -51.20 -9.83
N TRP A 356 12.07 -49.99 -10.35
CA TRP A 356 12.98 -49.81 -11.47
C TRP A 356 14.46 -49.97 -11.09
N GLY A 357 14.84 -49.65 -9.85
CA GLY A 357 16.18 -49.84 -9.31
C GLY A 357 16.57 -51.32 -9.19
N ASN A 358 15.60 -52.22 -9.06
CA ASN A 358 15.79 -53.66 -9.03
C ASN A 358 16.01 -54.31 -10.42
N HIS A 359 15.81 -53.57 -11.52
CA HIS A 359 16.17 -54.06 -12.86
C HIS A 359 17.68 -54.17 -13.05
N ASN A 360 18.09 -55.04 -13.98
CA ASN A 360 19.51 -55.21 -14.30
C ASN A 360 20.14 -53.89 -14.81
N PRO A 361 21.46 -53.66 -14.58
CA PRO A 361 22.10 -52.38 -14.90
C PRO A 361 21.98 -51.93 -16.35
N ASN A 362 21.86 -52.85 -17.31
CA ASN A 362 21.73 -52.52 -18.74
C ASN A 362 20.31 -52.02 -19.09
N ALA A 363 19.28 -52.62 -18.49
CA ALA A 363 17.90 -52.15 -18.63
C ALA A 363 17.73 -50.75 -18.01
N TYR A 364 18.22 -50.56 -16.78
CA TYR A 364 18.18 -49.25 -16.10
C TYR A 364 19.00 -48.18 -16.85
N TRP A 365 20.17 -48.53 -17.39
CA TRP A 365 20.93 -47.61 -18.26
C TRP A 365 20.19 -47.27 -19.56
N THR A 366 19.43 -48.21 -20.11
CA THR A 366 18.59 -47.97 -21.30
C THR A 366 17.42 -47.03 -20.98
N PHE A 367 16.78 -47.20 -19.83
CA PHE A 367 15.76 -46.28 -19.29
C PHE A 367 16.31 -44.85 -19.16
N LEU A 368 17.46 -44.66 -18.50
CA LEU A 368 18.12 -43.35 -18.37
C LEU A 368 18.52 -42.75 -19.72
N LYS A 369 19.06 -43.56 -20.65
CA LYS A 369 19.44 -43.10 -22.01
C LYS A 369 18.25 -42.59 -22.82
N LYS A 370 17.06 -43.15 -22.58
CA LYS A 370 15.81 -42.81 -23.27
C LYS A 370 14.94 -41.83 -22.47
N ASN A 371 15.52 -41.09 -21.52
CA ASN A 371 14.81 -40.11 -20.68
C ASN A 371 13.54 -40.69 -20.01
N GLY A 372 13.66 -41.89 -19.44
CA GLY A 372 12.57 -42.61 -18.80
C GLY A 372 11.77 -43.53 -19.72
N ALA A 373 12.00 -43.45 -21.03
CA ALA A 373 11.17 -44.16 -22.00
C ALA A 373 11.58 -45.63 -22.16
N HIS A 374 10.91 -46.52 -21.43
CA HIS A 374 11.11 -47.97 -21.47
C HIS A 374 9.78 -48.71 -21.51
N LYS A 375 9.66 -49.71 -22.39
CA LYS A 375 8.49 -50.61 -22.41
C LYS A 375 8.54 -51.48 -21.15
N ASP A 376 7.45 -51.58 -20.40
CA ASP A 376 7.39 -52.47 -19.24
C ASP A 376 7.66 -53.92 -19.68
N PRO A 377 8.68 -54.60 -19.13
CA PRO A 377 8.96 -55.99 -19.46
C PRO A 377 7.80 -56.94 -19.13
N ARG A 378 6.87 -56.55 -18.24
CA ARG A 378 5.62 -57.27 -17.93
C ARG A 378 4.60 -57.15 -19.07
N THR A 379 4.58 -56.07 -19.84
CA THR A 379 3.63 -55.86 -20.96
C THR A 379 4.06 -56.54 -22.26
N LYS A 380 4.78 -57.67 -22.18
CA LYS A 380 5.04 -58.59 -23.31
C LYS A 380 3.75 -59.35 -23.69
N THR A 381 2.72 -58.61 -24.09
CA THR A 381 1.61 -59.15 -24.86
C THR A 381 2.17 -59.86 -26.09
N LYS A 382 1.60 -61.03 -26.42
CA LYS A 382 2.04 -61.88 -27.55
C LYS A 382 2.16 -61.03 -28.83
N LYS A 383 3.12 -61.34 -29.70
CA LYS A 383 3.36 -60.62 -30.97
C LYS A 383 2.15 -60.71 -31.91
N THR A 384 1.13 -59.88 -31.72
CA THR A 384 -0.06 -59.81 -32.57
C THR A 384 -0.29 -58.38 -33.04
N LYS A 385 -0.18 -58.23 -34.37
CA LYS A 385 -0.30 -56.99 -35.18
C LYS A 385 0.79 -55.92 -34.95
N LYS A 386 1.13 -55.28 -36.08
CA LYS A 386 2.13 -54.20 -36.21
C LYS A 386 1.54 -52.93 -35.58
N LYS A 387 1.95 -52.58 -34.37
CA LYS A 387 1.53 -51.34 -33.70
C LYS A 387 2.01 -50.13 -34.50
N THR A 388 1.22 -49.07 -34.53
CA THR A 388 1.62 -47.81 -35.19
C THR A 388 2.72 -47.11 -34.40
N GLU A 389 3.48 -46.22 -35.05
CA GLU A 389 4.54 -45.46 -34.38
C GLU A 389 4.00 -44.59 -33.23
N ALA A 390 2.79 -44.06 -33.36
CA ALA A 390 2.07 -43.37 -32.29
C ALA A 390 1.72 -44.28 -31.10
N GLN A 391 1.34 -45.54 -31.34
CA GLN A 391 1.13 -46.54 -30.27
C GLN A 391 2.46 -46.93 -29.61
N GLU A 392 3.52 -47.11 -30.40
CA GLU A 392 4.88 -47.35 -29.91
C GLU A 392 5.39 -46.21 -29.03
N LEU A 393 5.11 -44.95 -29.38
CA LEU A 393 5.49 -43.77 -28.61
C LEU A 393 4.71 -43.70 -27.29
N LYS A 394 3.38 -43.90 -27.35
CA LYS A 394 2.49 -43.93 -26.19
C LYS A 394 2.83 -45.05 -25.19
N GLU A 395 3.36 -46.18 -25.67
CA GLU A 395 3.90 -47.26 -24.83
C GLU A 395 5.31 -47.01 -24.29
N ARG A 396 6.06 -46.09 -24.89
CA ARG A 396 7.41 -45.72 -24.47
C ARG A 396 7.39 -44.67 -23.35
N GLU A 397 6.45 -43.71 -23.36
CA GLU A 397 6.39 -42.60 -22.39
C GLU A 397 5.88 -42.99 -20.98
N TYR A 398 5.65 -44.28 -20.73
CA TYR A 398 4.86 -44.80 -19.60
C TYR A 398 5.26 -44.26 -18.22
N TRP A 399 6.55 -44.17 -17.89
CA TRP A 399 6.97 -43.79 -16.53
C TRP A 399 6.73 -42.31 -16.21
N ASN A 400 7.17 -41.41 -17.11
CA ASN A 400 6.96 -39.97 -16.94
C ASN A 400 5.45 -39.65 -16.96
N CYS A 401 4.70 -40.22 -17.92
CA CYS A 401 3.26 -40.00 -18.02
C CYS A 401 2.48 -40.61 -16.84
N PHE A 402 2.95 -41.70 -16.24
CA PHE A 402 2.31 -42.28 -15.06
C PHE A 402 2.51 -41.40 -13.82
N LEU A 403 3.73 -40.92 -13.54
CA LEU A 403 3.97 -40.01 -12.42
C LEU A 403 3.24 -38.67 -12.60
N LEU A 404 3.20 -38.16 -13.83
CA LEU A 404 2.40 -36.98 -14.16
C LEU A 404 0.90 -37.26 -13.99
N GLY A 405 0.43 -38.46 -14.35
CA GLY A 405 -0.93 -38.93 -14.09
C GLY A 405 -1.32 -38.99 -12.61
N ILE A 406 -0.38 -39.30 -11.71
CA ILE A 406 -0.61 -39.17 -10.25
C ILE A 406 -0.81 -37.69 -9.90
N ALA A 407 0.06 -36.80 -10.35
CA ALA A 407 -0.07 -35.36 -10.08
C ALA A 407 -1.38 -34.80 -10.65
N ILE A 408 -1.76 -35.16 -11.88
CA ILE A 408 -3.04 -34.78 -12.50
C ILE A 408 -4.21 -35.20 -11.62
N LYS A 409 -4.24 -36.44 -11.14
CA LYS A 409 -5.36 -36.96 -10.35
C LYS A 409 -5.61 -36.16 -9.07
N ASP A 410 -4.53 -35.67 -8.45
CA ASP A 410 -4.61 -34.92 -7.20
C ASP A 410 -4.84 -33.40 -7.46
N LEU A 411 -4.34 -32.86 -8.59
CA LEU A 411 -4.40 -31.43 -8.92
C LEU A 411 -5.62 -30.99 -9.76
N GLU A 412 -6.10 -31.83 -10.68
CA GLU A 412 -7.22 -31.51 -11.56
C GLU A 412 -8.51 -31.18 -10.78
N PRO A 413 -8.89 -31.91 -9.69
CA PRO A 413 -10.04 -31.54 -8.87
C PRO A 413 -9.88 -30.16 -8.20
N ALA A 414 -8.69 -29.86 -7.67
CA ALA A 414 -8.43 -28.59 -6.97
C ALA A 414 -8.42 -27.39 -7.93
N LEU A 415 -7.79 -27.54 -9.10
CA LEU A 415 -7.82 -26.54 -10.16
C LEU A 415 -9.26 -26.34 -10.69
N HIS A 416 -10.03 -27.43 -10.84
CA HIS A 416 -11.44 -27.33 -11.22
C HIS A 416 -12.28 -26.62 -10.16
N GLU A 417 -12.07 -26.90 -8.88
CA GLU A 417 -12.77 -26.27 -7.76
C GLU A 417 -12.44 -24.77 -7.65
N LEU A 418 -11.17 -24.39 -7.76
CA LEU A 418 -10.75 -22.98 -7.87
C LEU A 418 -11.45 -22.28 -9.05
N CYS A 419 -11.41 -22.91 -10.23
CA CYS A 419 -12.00 -22.36 -11.46
C CYS A 419 -13.53 -22.36 -11.50
N THR A 420 -14.22 -23.08 -10.60
CA THR A 420 -15.69 -23.15 -10.56
C THR A 420 -16.25 -22.44 -9.36
N LYS A 421 -15.87 -22.83 -8.14
CA LYS A 421 -16.34 -22.20 -6.91
C LYS A 421 -15.59 -20.91 -6.64
N GLY A 422 -14.26 -20.93 -6.70
CA GLY A 422 -13.40 -19.77 -6.43
C GLY A 422 -13.72 -18.57 -7.32
N CYS A 423 -13.63 -18.73 -8.65
CA CYS A 423 -13.94 -17.64 -9.59
C CYS A 423 -15.37 -17.10 -9.44
N ASN A 424 -16.36 -17.96 -9.16
CA ASN A 424 -17.75 -17.53 -8.99
C ASN A 424 -17.96 -16.77 -7.66
N ALA A 425 -17.41 -17.28 -6.56
CA ALA A 425 -17.45 -16.62 -5.25
C ALA A 425 -16.77 -15.24 -5.34
N PHE A 426 -15.56 -15.20 -5.91
CA PHE A 426 -14.83 -13.97 -6.15
C PHE A 426 -15.63 -12.95 -6.98
N THR A 427 -16.20 -13.39 -8.12
CA THR A 427 -17.01 -12.51 -8.98
C THR A 427 -18.19 -11.95 -8.20
N ASN A 428 -18.86 -12.78 -7.40
CA ASN A 428 -20.01 -12.37 -6.60
C ASN A 428 -19.60 -11.39 -5.49
N GLU A 429 -18.53 -11.66 -4.75
CA GLU A 429 -18.03 -10.76 -3.69
C GLU A 429 -17.61 -9.40 -4.25
N LEU A 430 -16.85 -9.38 -5.35
CA LEU A 430 -16.43 -8.14 -6.00
C LEU A 430 -17.64 -7.33 -6.52
N VAL A 431 -18.57 -8.01 -7.21
CA VAL A 431 -19.78 -7.36 -7.75
C VAL A 431 -20.69 -6.88 -6.62
N ASN A 432 -20.81 -7.63 -5.53
CA ASN A 432 -21.60 -7.22 -4.36
C ASN A 432 -20.96 -6.04 -3.63
N ALA A 433 -19.65 -6.06 -3.39
CA ALA A 433 -18.93 -4.94 -2.78
C ALA A 433 -19.04 -3.66 -3.63
N PHE A 434 -18.97 -3.77 -4.95
CA PHE A 434 -19.20 -2.65 -5.87
C PHE A 434 -20.66 -2.17 -5.82
N ASN A 435 -21.63 -3.10 -5.87
CA ASN A 435 -23.05 -2.78 -5.80
C ASN A 435 -23.43 -2.08 -4.48
N GLU A 436 -22.95 -2.57 -3.32
CA GLU A 436 -23.17 -1.96 -2.00
C GLU A 436 -22.78 -0.47 -1.99
N ARG A 437 -21.70 -0.10 -2.70
CA ARG A 437 -21.24 1.29 -2.79
C ARG A 437 -22.03 2.12 -3.76
N PHE A 438 -22.50 1.54 -4.87
CA PHE A 438 -23.41 2.23 -5.79
C PHE A 438 -24.78 2.49 -5.15
N GLU A 439 -25.33 1.53 -4.41
CA GLU A 439 -26.57 1.72 -3.67
C GLU A 439 -26.40 2.73 -2.52
N ALA A 440 -25.24 2.74 -1.83
CA ALA A 440 -24.94 3.76 -0.84
C ALA A 440 -24.82 5.17 -1.45
N LEU A 441 -24.18 5.31 -2.61
CA LEU A 441 -24.07 6.60 -3.32
C LEU A 441 -25.44 7.07 -3.84
N ASP A 442 -26.24 6.18 -4.44
CA ASP A 442 -27.61 6.47 -4.88
C ASP A 442 -28.50 6.90 -3.69
N HIS A 443 -28.40 6.19 -2.55
CA HIS A 443 -29.12 6.53 -1.32
C HIS A 443 -28.68 7.87 -0.71
N ASP A 444 -27.38 8.10 -0.55
CA ASP A 444 -26.83 9.36 -0.03
C ASP A 444 -27.28 10.54 -0.91
N LEU A 445 -27.22 10.43 -2.24
CA LEU A 445 -27.69 11.50 -3.13
C LEU A 445 -29.21 11.70 -3.04
N ARG A 446 -30.02 10.63 -3.11
CA ARG A 446 -31.49 10.74 -3.00
C ARG A 446 -31.98 11.27 -1.66
N SER A 447 -31.25 11.03 -0.58
CA SER A 447 -31.65 11.47 0.77
C SER A 447 -31.36 12.95 1.02
N ASN A 448 -30.44 13.57 0.26
CA ASN A 448 -30.07 14.98 0.39
C ASN A 448 -30.64 15.89 -0.71
N LEU A 449 -31.20 15.33 -1.79
CA LEU A 449 -31.90 16.07 -2.85
C LEU A 449 -33.39 16.30 -2.54
N LEU A 450 -33.91 17.47 -2.92
CA LEU A 450 -35.34 17.78 -2.90
C LEU A 450 -36.09 17.01 -4.00
N LEU A 451 -37.39 16.76 -3.80
CA LEU A 451 -38.24 16.03 -4.76
C LEU A 451 -38.27 16.66 -6.16
N THR A 452 -38.08 17.98 -6.26
CA THR A 452 -37.94 18.71 -7.51
C THR A 452 -36.61 18.39 -8.20
N GLU A 453 -35.49 18.50 -7.46
CA GLU A 453 -34.13 18.23 -7.93
C GLU A 453 -33.94 16.76 -8.38
N ILE A 454 -34.60 15.80 -7.72
CA ILE A 454 -34.58 14.37 -8.11
C ILE A 454 -35.03 14.14 -9.56
N LYS A 455 -35.88 15.02 -10.12
CA LYS A 455 -36.29 14.93 -11.52
C LYS A 455 -35.13 15.21 -12.47
N ASP A 456 -34.30 16.19 -12.15
CA ASP A 456 -33.18 16.64 -12.97
C ASP A 456 -32.00 15.66 -12.88
N PHE A 457 -31.84 14.99 -11.72
CA PHE A 457 -30.89 13.89 -11.53
C PHE A 457 -31.30 12.55 -12.17
N ARG A 458 -32.48 12.43 -12.80
CA ARG A 458 -32.99 11.15 -13.33
C ARG A 458 -32.00 10.47 -14.28
N GLU A 459 -31.48 11.21 -15.26
CA GLU A 459 -30.55 10.67 -16.27
C GLU A 459 -29.23 10.19 -15.64
N PHE A 460 -28.78 10.83 -14.57
CA PHE A 460 -27.60 10.40 -13.80
C PHE A 460 -27.86 9.12 -13.01
N PHE A 461 -29.02 8.97 -12.37
CA PHE A 461 -29.36 7.71 -11.70
C PHE A 461 -29.50 6.54 -12.71
N ASP A 462 -30.09 6.79 -13.88
CA ASP A 462 -30.14 5.80 -14.97
C ASP A 462 -28.72 5.46 -15.49
N SER A 463 -27.85 6.47 -15.60
CA SER A 463 -26.41 6.31 -15.92
C SER A 463 -25.69 5.45 -14.87
N LEU A 464 -25.90 5.68 -13.57
CA LEU A 464 -25.33 4.86 -12.48
C LEU A 464 -25.75 3.40 -12.59
N GLN A 465 -27.05 3.12 -12.82
CA GLN A 465 -27.54 1.75 -12.97
C GLN A 465 -27.02 1.07 -14.25
N LEU A 466 -26.74 1.81 -15.32
CA LEU A 466 -26.07 1.30 -16.51
C LEU A 466 -24.60 0.98 -16.24
N LEU A 467 -23.88 1.86 -15.54
CA LEU A 467 -22.47 1.67 -15.18
C LEU A 467 -22.28 0.46 -14.24
N LYS A 468 -23.15 0.29 -13.26
CA LYS A 468 -23.23 -0.88 -12.38
C LYS A 468 -23.38 -2.19 -13.16
N LYS A 469 -24.26 -2.22 -14.18
CA LYS A 469 -24.41 -3.38 -15.08
C LYS A 469 -23.15 -3.61 -15.94
N GLY A 470 -22.52 -2.53 -16.41
CA GLY A 470 -21.26 -2.57 -17.15
C GLY A 470 -20.12 -3.19 -16.34
N PHE A 471 -19.88 -2.71 -15.11
CA PHE A 471 -18.87 -3.27 -14.21
C PHE A 471 -19.08 -4.76 -13.96
N LYS A 472 -20.33 -5.18 -13.68
CA LYS A 472 -20.67 -6.60 -13.50
C LYS A 472 -20.32 -7.45 -14.73
N ALA A 473 -20.59 -6.96 -15.94
CA ALA A 473 -20.23 -7.66 -17.16
C ALA A 473 -18.70 -7.79 -17.35
N ILE A 474 -17.95 -6.73 -17.02
CA ILE A 474 -16.48 -6.72 -17.07
C ILE A 474 -15.87 -7.68 -16.05
N ALA A 475 -16.34 -7.67 -14.80
CA ALA A 475 -15.89 -8.60 -13.76
C ALA A 475 -16.12 -10.08 -14.15
N ILE A 476 -17.30 -10.40 -14.71
CA ILE A 476 -17.63 -11.74 -15.22
C ILE A 476 -16.72 -12.12 -16.41
N ALA A 477 -16.44 -11.18 -17.32
CA ALA A 477 -15.57 -11.42 -18.47
C ALA A 477 -14.11 -11.67 -18.03
N ALA A 478 -13.60 -10.84 -17.11
CA ALA A 478 -12.26 -10.98 -16.53
C ALA A 478 -12.10 -12.35 -15.84
N MET A 479 -13.03 -12.74 -14.96
CA MET A 479 -12.96 -14.05 -14.28
C MET A 479 -13.16 -15.24 -15.22
N ARG A 480 -13.90 -15.08 -16.32
CA ARG A 480 -13.95 -16.09 -17.40
C ARG A 480 -12.62 -16.22 -18.12
N ASN A 481 -11.95 -15.11 -18.44
CA ASN A 481 -10.63 -15.11 -19.08
C ASN A 481 -9.57 -15.75 -18.17
N PHE A 482 -9.59 -15.46 -16.87
CA PHE A 482 -8.73 -16.12 -15.88
C PHE A 482 -8.98 -17.62 -15.82
N LYS A 483 -10.24 -18.04 -15.68
CA LYS A 483 -10.64 -19.46 -15.68
C LYS A 483 -10.15 -20.19 -16.94
N ASP A 484 -10.38 -19.60 -18.10
CA ASP A 484 -9.93 -20.16 -19.38
C ASP A 484 -8.40 -20.20 -19.48
N GLY A 485 -7.70 -19.19 -18.97
CA GLY A 485 -6.24 -19.16 -18.87
C GLY A 485 -5.69 -20.28 -17.99
N ILE A 486 -6.25 -20.47 -16.79
CA ILE A 486 -5.87 -21.57 -15.89
C ILE A 486 -6.09 -22.91 -16.59
N ILE A 487 -7.30 -23.19 -17.09
CA ILE A 487 -7.66 -24.50 -17.66
C ILE A 487 -6.91 -24.79 -18.97
N LYS A 488 -6.85 -23.83 -19.90
CA LYS A 488 -6.31 -24.06 -21.26
C LYS A 488 -4.81 -23.85 -21.37
N LYS A 489 -4.22 -22.96 -20.57
CA LYS A 489 -2.80 -22.62 -20.62
C LYS A 489 -2.05 -23.25 -19.44
N VAL A 490 -2.36 -22.85 -18.20
CA VAL A 490 -1.57 -23.24 -17.01
C VAL A 490 -1.63 -24.74 -16.74
N SER A 491 -2.83 -25.31 -16.67
CA SER A 491 -3.02 -26.75 -16.50
C SER A 491 -2.36 -27.52 -17.65
N TYR A 492 -2.59 -27.12 -18.90
CA TYR A 492 -2.00 -27.79 -20.06
C TYR A 492 -0.47 -27.75 -20.07
N GLU A 493 0.15 -26.59 -19.81
CA GLU A 493 1.61 -26.47 -19.70
C GLU A 493 2.17 -27.31 -18.56
N ALA A 494 1.57 -27.23 -17.37
CA ALA A 494 2.03 -27.92 -16.19
C ALA A 494 1.90 -29.45 -16.30
N ILE A 495 0.78 -29.94 -16.85
CA ILE A 495 0.39 -31.36 -16.77
C ILE A 495 0.39 -32.12 -18.11
N SER A 496 0.60 -31.46 -19.25
CA SER A 496 0.80 -32.15 -20.53
C SER A 496 2.28 -32.42 -20.78
N PHE A 497 2.67 -33.69 -20.79
CA PHE A 497 4.03 -34.11 -21.21
C PHE A 497 4.36 -33.72 -22.67
N GLN A 498 3.32 -33.50 -23.48
CA GLN A 498 3.44 -33.05 -24.86
C GLN A 498 3.66 -31.53 -25.00
N SER A 499 3.42 -30.75 -23.94
CA SER A 499 3.65 -29.31 -23.98
C SER A 499 5.14 -28.97 -24.08
N LYS A 500 5.47 -28.08 -25.02
CA LYS A 500 6.81 -27.50 -25.15
C LYS A 500 6.97 -26.44 -24.06
N GLY A 501 7.76 -26.75 -23.03
CA GLY A 501 7.87 -25.95 -21.80
C GLY A 501 7.18 -26.57 -20.59
N SER A 502 6.80 -27.86 -20.63
CA SER A 502 6.28 -28.54 -19.43
C SER A 502 7.36 -28.60 -18.33
N PRO A 503 7.11 -28.03 -17.13
CA PRO A 503 8.10 -27.93 -16.06
C PRO A 503 8.51 -29.31 -15.55
N PHE A 504 7.55 -30.24 -15.46
CA PHE A 504 7.81 -31.63 -15.13
C PHE A 504 8.76 -32.29 -16.14
N ARG A 505 8.48 -32.14 -17.43
CA ARG A 505 9.31 -32.74 -18.49
C ARG A 505 10.72 -32.17 -18.46
N GLU A 506 10.88 -30.86 -18.38
CA GLU A 506 12.20 -30.23 -18.31
C GLU A 506 12.99 -30.66 -17.07
N HIS A 507 12.34 -30.71 -15.91
CA HIS A 507 12.98 -31.18 -14.68
C HIS A 507 13.41 -32.66 -14.81
N MET A 508 12.55 -33.51 -15.37
CA MET A 508 12.89 -34.91 -15.61
C MET A 508 14.05 -35.06 -16.60
N GLU A 509 14.06 -34.32 -17.72
CA GLU A 509 15.18 -34.32 -18.69
C GLU A 509 16.50 -33.87 -18.04
N LYS A 510 16.47 -32.82 -17.20
CA LYS A 510 17.62 -32.37 -16.38
C LYS A 510 18.09 -33.48 -15.41
N THR A 511 17.18 -34.13 -14.72
CA THR A 511 17.46 -35.27 -13.81
C THR A 511 18.11 -36.45 -14.54
N TYR A 512 17.56 -36.86 -15.69
CA TYR A 512 18.16 -37.92 -16.53
C TYR A 512 19.54 -37.52 -17.05
N ALA A 513 19.78 -36.24 -17.36
CA ALA A 513 21.10 -35.76 -17.75
C ALA A 513 22.11 -35.81 -16.58
N ALA A 514 21.72 -35.36 -15.38
CA ALA A 514 22.55 -35.37 -14.18
C ALA A 514 22.99 -36.80 -13.81
N VAL A 515 22.06 -37.74 -13.71
CA VAL A 515 22.34 -39.16 -13.36
C VAL A 515 23.20 -39.87 -14.41
N ARG A 516 23.15 -39.44 -15.68
CA ARG A 516 24.06 -39.93 -16.74
C ARG A 516 25.47 -39.35 -16.63
N LYS A 517 25.60 -38.05 -16.32
CA LYS A 517 26.88 -37.32 -16.25
C LYS A 517 27.68 -37.57 -14.97
N ALA A 518 27.01 -37.91 -13.87
CA ALA A 518 27.64 -38.10 -12.57
C ALA A 518 28.85 -39.05 -12.64
N HIS A 519 29.98 -38.60 -12.10
CA HIS A 519 31.20 -39.39 -12.02
C HIS A 519 31.03 -40.53 -11.01
N MET A 520 31.26 -41.77 -11.44
CA MET A 520 30.87 -42.97 -10.70
C MET A 520 32.10 -43.85 -10.40
N PRO A 521 32.13 -44.58 -9.27
CA PRO A 521 33.27 -45.39 -8.88
C PRO A 521 33.60 -46.47 -9.92
N ARG A 522 34.90 -46.72 -10.15
CA ARG A 522 35.42 -47.63 -11.21
C ARG A 522 34.89 -49.07 -11.18
N ARG A 523 34.25 -49.53 -10.08
CA ARG A 523 33.69 -50.89 -9.95
C ARG A 523 32.23 -50.96 -10.44
N LYS A 524 31.99 -51.72 -11.52
CA LYS A 524 30.69 -51.87 -12.20
C LYS A 524 29.45 -52.02 -11.27
N PRO A 525 29.46 -52.84 -10.20
CA PRO A 525 28.28 -53.00 -9.33
C PRO A 525 27.89 -51.74 -8.55
N GLY A 526 28.86 -50.87 -8.25
CA GLY A 526 28.61 -49.62 -7.52
C GLY A 526 27.92 -48.55 -8.37
N ILE A 527 28.21 -48.53 -9.68
CA ILE A 527 27.68 -47.53 -10.63
C ILE A 527 26.14 -47.58 -10.68
N HIS A 528 25.55 -48.78 -10.69
CA HIS A 528 24.09 -48.94 -10.72
C HIS A 528 23.43 -48.40 -9.44
N LYS A 529 23.86 -48.88 -8.28
CA LYS A 529 23.33 -48.45 -6.97
C LYS A 529 23.47 -46.94 -6.75
N ALA A 530 24.60 -46.35 -7.16
CA ALA A 530 24.83 -44.92 -7.02
C ALA A 530 23.96 -44.08 -7.96
N ARG A 531 23.67 -44.55 -9.19
CA ARG A 531 22.69 -43.89 -10.08
C ARG A 531 21.26 -43.97 -9.55
N VAL A 532 20.84 -45.14 -9.06
CA VAL A 532 19.52 -45.31 -8.41
C VAL A 532 19.39 -44.37 -7.21
N LYS A 533 20.40 -44.30 -6.33
CA LYS A 533 20.44 -43.38 -5.19
C LYS A 533 20.35 -41.91 -5.61
N MET A 534 21.06 -41.51 -6.67
CA MET A 534 21.02 -40.14 -7.17
C MET A 534 19.66 -39.79 -7.79
N PHE A 535 19.11 -40.67 -8.62
CA PHE A 535 17.78 -40.49 -9.21
C PHE A 535 16.71 -40.37 -8.11
N ARG A 536 16.75 -41.28 -7.11
CA ARG A 536 15.89 -41.24 -5.93
C ARG A 536 15.99 -39.91 -5.17
N LYS A 537 17.21 -39.34 -5.02
CA LYS A 537 17.41 -38.03 -4.39
C LYS A 537 16.65 -36.92 -5.13
N HIS A 538 16.76 -36.85 -6.45
CA HIS A 538 16.03 -35.84 -7.25
C HIS A 538 14.51 -36.01 -7.17
N MET A 539 14.00 -37.25 -7.09
CA MET A 539 12.56 -37.51 -6.93
C MET A 539 12.02 -37.20 -5.53
N GLN A 540 12.88 -37.17 -4.52
CA GLN A 540 12.53 -36.87 -3.11
C GLN A 540 12.63 -35.38 -2.77
N ASP A 541 13.28 -34.58 -3.62
CA ASP A 541 13.50 -33.16 -3.39
C ASP A 541 12.17 -32.39 -3.41
N GLN A 542 11.82 -31.80 -2.27
CA GLN A 542 10.56 -31.07 -2.05
C GLN A 542 10.62 -29.62 -2.54
N GLU A 543 11.82 -29.07 -2.71
CA GLU A 543 12.04 -27.66 -3.07
C GLU A 543 12.32 -27.51 -4.56
N SER A 544 13.20 -28.36 -5.11
CA SER A 544 13.65 -28.28 -6.50
C SER A 544 13.10 -29.38 -7.40
N GLY A 545 12.57 -30.46 -6.83
CA GLY A 545 12.22 -31.69 -7.55
C GLY A 545 11.07 -31.55 -8.57
N PRO A 546 10.76 -32.61 -9.33
CA PRO A 546 9.82 -32.54 -10.46
C PRO A 546 8.39 -32.19 -10.08
N TYR A 547 7.95 -32.52 -8.85
CA TYR A 547 6.64 -32.11 -8.33
C TYR A 547 6.63 -30.64 -7.88
N ALA A 548 7.72 -30.18 -7.24
CA ALA A 548 7.91 -28.78 -6.90
C ALA A 548 7.94 -27.89 -8.17
N ALA A 549 8.59 -28.35 -9.24
CA ALA A 549 8.59 -27.66 -10.53
C ALA A 549 7.18 -27.47 -11.12
N ILE A 550 6.26 -28.44 -10.95
CA ILE A 550 4.83 -28.28 -11.32
C ILE A 550 4.18 -27.20 -10.45
N LYS A 551 4.38 -27.26 -9.13
CA LYS A 551 3.86 -26.28 -8.15
C LYS A 551 4.29 -24.86 -8.50
N THR A 552 5.60 -24.61 -8.62
CA THR A 552 6.16 -23.29 -8.93
C THR A 552 5.69 -22.74 -10.27
N HIS A 553 5.52 -23.58 -11.30
CA HIS A 553 4.96 -23.14 -12.58
C HIS A 553 3.50 -22.72 -12.46
N ILE A 554 2.69 -23.50 -11.73
CA ILE A 554 1.28 -23.17 -11.50
C ILE A 554 1.16 -21.91 -10.66
N GLU A 555 1.93 -21.74 -9.59
CA GLU A 555 2.00 -20.52 -8.77
C GLU A 555 2.37 -19.29 -9.62
N SER A 556 3.48 -19.37 -10.37
CA SER A 556 3.98 -18.28 -11.19
C SER A 556 2.98 -17.88 -12.29
N LYS A 557 2.47 -18.85 -13.07
CA LYS A 557 1.55 -18.55 -14.18
C LYS A 557 0.14 -18.18 -13.74
N SER A 558 -0.33 -18.70 -12.61
CA SER A 558 -1.61 -18.25 -12.03
C SER A 558 -1.49 -16.83 -11.50
N SER A 559 -0.34 -16.45 -10.91
CA SER A 559 -0.06 -15.07 -10.48
C SER A 559 0.03 -14.09 -11.64
N GLU A 560 0.71 -14.46 -12.74
CA GLU A 560 0.79 -13.68 -13.99
C GLU A 560 -0.61 -13.44 -14.58
N LEU A 561 -1.42 -14.50 -14.70
CA LEU A 561 -2.78 -14.41 -15.19
C LEU A 561 -3.68 -13.59 -14.28
N LEU A 562 -3.57 -13.75 -12.96
CA LEU A 562 -4.42 -13.02 -12.03
C LEU A 562 -4.10 -11.53 -12.01
N SER A 563 -2.82 -11.15 -12.01
CA SER A 563 -2.40 -9.74 -12.15
C SER A 563 -2.94 -9.12 -13.44
N THR A 564 -2.83 -9.83 -14.57
CA THR A 564 -3.42 -9.42 -15.85
C THR A 564 -4.94 -9.28 -15.78
N THR A 565 -5.59 -10.15 -15.01
CA THR A 565 -7.06 -10.16 -14.84
C THR A 565 -7.54 -9.07 -13.89
N GLU A 566 -6.78 -8.74 -12.84
CA GLU A 566 -7.09 -7.69 -11.86
C GLU A 566 -7.12 -6.29 -12.50
N MET A 567 -6.19 -6.02 -13.42
CA MET A 567 -6.13 -4.74 -14.13
C MET A 567 -7.42 -4.41 -14.88
N GLN A 568 -8.11 -5.40 -15.47
CA GLN A 568 -9.31 -5.14 -16.29
C GLN A 568 -10.47 -4.48 -15.52
N PRO A 569 -11.01 -5.08 -14.43
CA PRO A 569 -12.06 -4.46 -13.62
C PRO A 569 -11.55 -3.34 -12.72
N ARG A 570 -10.24 -3.30 -12.38
CA ARG A 570 -9.67 -2.12 -11.70
C ARG A 570 -9.78 -0.88 -12.60
N ASN A 571 -9.21 -0.94 -13.80
CA ASN A 571 -9.23 0.18 -14.75
C ASN A 571 -10.67 0.54 -15.13
N ALA A 572 -11.53 -0.46 -15.36
CA ALA A 572 -12.95 -0.21 -15.61
C ALA A 572 -13.68 0.43 -14.42
N GLY A 573 -13.26 0.14 -13.18
CA GLY A 573 -13.74 0.84 -11.99
C GLY A 573 -13.34 2.31 -12.02
N GLU A 574 -12.05 2.59 -12.23
CA GLU A 574 -11.49 3.95 -12.36
C GLU A 574 -12.19 4.75 -13.49
N ASP A 575 -12.35 4.17 -14.68
CA ASP A 575 -13.09 4.75 -15.82
C ASP A 575 -14.57 5.05 -15.46
N ILE A 576 -15.22 4.16 -14.71
CA ILE A 576 -16.59 4.35 -14.26
C ILE A 576 -16.68 5.53 -13.27
N PHE A 577 -15.76 5.66 -12.32
CA PHE A 577 -15.74 6.80 -11.40
C PHE A 577 -15.48 8.12 -12.13
N ILE A 578 -14.52 8.18 -13.06
CA ILE A 578 -14.29 9.35 -13.92
C ILE A 578 -15.56 9.73 -14.67
N LYS A 579 -16.31 8.74 -15.20
CA LYS A 579 -17.59 9.00 -15.86
C LYS A 579 -18.68 9.45 -14.89
N ILE A 580 -18.70 8.98 -13.64
CA ILE A 580 -19.63 9.46 -12.60
C ILE A 580 -19.38 10.92 -12.29
N PHE A 581 -18.14 11.32 -12.01
CA PHE A 581 -17.78 12.73 -11.79
C PHE A 581 -18.21 13.60 -12.98
N ARG A 582 -17.81 13.22 -14.20
CA ARG A 582 -18.14 13.98 -15.41
C ARG A 582 -19.64 14.03 -15.73
N ASP A 583 -20.42 13.01 -15.36
CA ASP A 583 -21.87 13.03 -15.55
C ASP A 583 -22.58 13.77 -14.39
N PHE A 584 -21.98 13.84 -13.19
CA PHE A 584 -22.41 14.68 -12.08
C PHE A 584 -22.14 16.17 -12.35
N ASP A 585 -20.92 16.52 -12.78
CA ASP A 585 -20.51 17.89 -13.13
C ASP A 585 -21.27 18.48 -14.35
N LYS A 586 -22.11 17.69 -15.04
CA LYS A 586 -23.06 18.21 -16.06
C LYS A 586 -24.39 18.67 -15.47
N ILE A 587 -24.80 18.09 -14.35
CA ILE A 587 -26.09 18.34 -13.68
C ILE A 587 -25.89 19.38 -12.58
N CYS A 588 -24.80 19.23 -11.83
CA CYS A 588 -24.22 20.26 -11.00
C CYS A 588 -22.96 20.77 -11.71
N PRO A 589 -23.08 21.57 -12.78
CA PRO A 589 -21.93 22.32 -13.24
C PRO A 589 -21.35 23.03 -12.02
N VAL A 590 -20.04 22.86 -11.83
CA VAL A 590 -19.28 23.86 -11.09
C VAL A 590 -19.53 25.13 -11.88
N GLU A 591 -20.42 25.99 -11.37
CA GLU A 591 -20.34 27.39 -11.75
C GLU A 591 -18.89 27.75 -11.47
N GLU A 592 -18.18 28.16 -12.53
CA GLU A 592 -17.13 29.14 -12.37
C GLU A 592 -17.80 30.41 -11.83
N SER A 593 -18.23 30.35 -10.56
CA SER A 593 -18.25 31.53 -9.74
C SER A 593 -16.82 32.03 -9.85
N ASP A 594 -16.66 33.19 -10.47
CA ASP A 594 -15.61 34.14 -10.14
C ASP A 594 -15.52 34.13 -8.61
N GLY A 595 -14.59 33.33 -8.10
CA GLY A 595 -14.85 32.64 -6.83
C GLY A 595 -14.83 33.63 -5.70
N LEU A 596 -15.91 33.68 -4.89
CA LEU A 596 -16.14 34.58 -3.73
C LEU A 596 -14.89 35.41 -3.49
N SER A 597 -14.88 36.61 -4.05
CA SER A 597 -13.69 37.47 -4.07
C SER A 597 -13.11 37.55 -2.67
N ASP A 598 -11.80 37.81 -2.53
CA ASP A 598 -11.21 37.88 -1.19
C ASP A 598 -11.94 38.89 -0.27
N LYS A 599 -12.63 39.87 -0.88
CA LYS A 599 -13.64 40.74 -0.25
C LYS A 599 -14.87 39.97 0.25
N GLU A 600 -15.63 39.30 -0.61
CA GLU A 600 -16.85 38.56 -0.20
C GLU A 600 -16.52 37.41 0.77
N ARG A 601 -15.35 36.78 0.64
CA ARG A 601 -14.86 35.76 1.58
C ARG A 601 -14.51 36.37 2.95
N ALA A 602 -13.96 37.59 2.98
CA ALA A 602 -13.72 38.33 4.22
C ALA A 602 -15.04 38.84 4.84
N GLU A 603 -15.99 39.32 4.03
CA GLU A 603 -17.34 39.70 4.48
C GLU A 603 -18.06 38.49 5.09
N LEU A 604 -18.09 37.33 4.43
CA LEU A 604 -18.67 36.10 4.96
C LEU A 604 -18.02 35.68 6.30
N THR A 605 -16.69 35.76 6.39
CA THR A 605 -15.95 35.49 7.63
C THR A 605 -16.33 36.47 8.74
N GLY A 606 -16.45 37.76 8.42
CA GLY A 606 -16.89 38.81 9.34
C GLY A 606 -18.33 38.63 9.84
N HIS A 607 -19.24 38.18 8.99
CA HIS A 607 -20.63 37.86 9.38
C HIS A 607 -20.68 36.61 10.27
N VAL A 608 -19.93 35.56 9.96
CA VAL A 608 -19.80 34.37 10.82
C VAL A 608 -19.21 34.75 12.18
N GLU A 609 -18.17 35.59 12.24
CA GLU A 609 -17.64 36.09 13.50
C GLU A 609 -18.62 36.99 14.26
N LYS A 610 -19.39 37.87 13.59
CA LYS A 610 -20.44 38.71 14.22
C LYS A 610 -21.50 37.80 14.85
N ALA A 611 -21.97 36.77 14.13
CA ALA A 611 -22.90 35.77 14.65
C ALA A 611 -22.32 34.96 15.81
N GLN A 612 -21.08 34.49 15.72
CA GLN A 612 -20.38 33.74 16.78
C GLN A 612 -20.21 34.60 18.05
N ARG A 613 -19.91 35.89 17.91
CA ARG A 613 -19.81 36.83 19.04
C ARG A 613 -21.17 37.08 19.70
N ILE A 614 -22.24 37.26 18.91
CA ILE A 614 -23.61 37.41 19.44
C ILE A 614 -24.06 36.14 20.17
N TRP A 615 -23.75 34.96 19.62
CA TRP A 615 -24.01 33.66 20.25
C TRP A 615 -23.26 33.51 21.57
N ASN A 616 -21.95 33.77 21.59
CA ASN A 616 -21.13 33.66 22.79
C ASN A 616 -21.49 34.70 23.85
N ALA A 617 -21.90 35.91 23.46
CA ALA A 617 -22.36 36.95 24.39
C ALA A 617 -23.73 36.63 25.02
N ARG A 618 -24.58 35.84 24.35
CA ARG A 618 -25.85 35.35 24.90
C ARG A 618 -25.71 34.10 25.76
N ASN A 619 -24.70 33.26 25.50
CA ASN A 619 -24.48 31.98 26.18
C ASN A 619 -23.34 32.01 27.21
N GLY A 620 -22.75 33.19 27.45
CA GLY A 620 -21.64 33.43 28.37
C GLY A 620 -21.98 34.50 29.40
N SER A 621 -22.98 34.23 30.23
CA SER A 621 -23.33 34.99 31.44
C SER A 621 -23.99 34.06 32.45
#